data_AF-A0A367IN98-F1
#
_entry.id   AF-A0A367IN98-F1
#
_cell.length_a   1.000
_cell.length_b   1.000
_cell.length_c   1.000
_cell.angle_alpha   90.00
_cell.angle_beta   90.00
_cell.angle_gamma   90.00
#
_symmetry.space_group_name_H-M   'P 1'
#
loop_
_entity.id
_entity.type
_entity.pdbx_description
1 polymer ?
#
loop_
_entity_poly.entity_id
_entity_poly.type
_entity_poly.pdbx_seq_one_letter_code
_entity_poly.pdbx_strand_id
1 'polypeptide(L)' 'MPKGGEAVVNKTEEKVEYPCLVRATFKKQKISTIVAPNDMSKFQNAYSTVLRAYMDTLKKKDRSKKVKKATK' A
#
# COMPACT_ATOMS: atom_id res chain seq x y z
N MET A 1 22.54 -14.29 3.63
CA MET A 1 21.45 -13.52 2.98
C MET A 1 21.64 -13.61 1.47
N PRO A 2 20.69 -14.18 0.71
CA PRO A 2 20.78 -14.15 -0.74
C PRO A 2 20.72 -12.70 -1.23
N LYS A 3 21.67 -12.32 -2.09
CA LYS A 3 21.77 -11.00 -2.73
C LYS A 3 20.61 -10.84 -3.72
N GLY A 4 19.46 -10.40 -3.22
CA GLY A 4 18.16 -10.39 -3.93
C GLY A 4 17.99 -9.37 -5.05
N GLY A 5 19.07 -8.98 -5.74
CA GLY A 5 19.01 -8.06 -6.89
C GLY A 5 19.51 -8.68 -8.20
N GLU A 6 20.53 -9.53 -8.16
CA GLU A 6 21.23 -9.97 -9.39
C GLU A 6 20.57 -11.16 -10.09
N ALA A 7 19.84 -12.02 -9.35
CA ALA A 7 19.25 -13.23 -9.93
C ALA A 7 17.98 -12.97 -10.77
N VAL A 8 17.45 -11.74 -10.79
CA VAL A 8 16.12 -11.43 -11.36
C VAL A 8 16.19 -10.73 -12.73
N VAL A 9 17.39 -10.31 -13.16
CA VAL A 9 17.57 -9.64 -14.46
C VAL A 9 17.59 -10.65 -15.63
N ASN A 10 17.72 -11.96 -15.37
CA ASN A 10 17.93 -12.98 -16.41
C ASN A 10 16.74 -13.94 -16.62
N LYS A 11 15.49 -13.50 -16.43
CA LYS A 11 14.34 -14.31 -16.87
C LYS A 11 13.30 -13.49 -17.62
N THR A 12 13.40 -13.62 -18.93
CA THR A 12 12.49 -13.20 -20.00
C THR A 12 11.02 -13.41 -19.64
N GLU A 13 10.28 -12.32 -19.65
CA GLU A 13 8.92 -12.17 -20.22
C GLU A 13 8.00 -13.39 -20.09
N GLU A 14 7.48 -13.66 -18.90
CA GLU A 14 6.12 -14.20 -18.70
C GLU A 14 5.76 -14.09 -17.20
N LYS A 15 5.06 -12.99 -16.87
CA LYS A 15 4.42 -12.72 -15.57
C LYS A 15 5.27 -12.99 -14.33
N VAL A 16 6.40 -12.28 -14.19
CA VAL A 16 7.18 -12.30 -12.95
C VAL A 16 6.40 -11.55 -11.87
N GLU A 17 5.90 -12.28 -10.88
CA GLU A 17 5.21 -11.70 -9.73
C GLU A 17 6.21 -11.44 -8.60
N TYR A 18 6.30 -10.17 -8.17
CA TYR A 18 7.31 -9.72 -7.21
C TYR A 18 6.73 -9.61 -5.80
N PRO A 19 7.41 -10.15 -4.78
CA PRO A 19 7.01 -9.90 -3.40
C PRO A 19 7.29 -8.44 -3.01
N CYS A 20 6.50 -7.90 -2.08
CA CYS A 20 6.64 -6.53 -1.57
C CYS A 20 7.15 -6.54 -0.13
N LEU A 21 8.12 -5.67 0.20
CA LEU A 21 8.60 -5.47 1.57
C LEU A 21 7.87 -4.28 2.21
N VAL A 22 7.15 -4.53 3.30
CA VAL A 22 6.46 -3.50 4.09
C VAL A 22 7.17 -3.31 5.42
N ARG A 23 7.45 -2.06 5.80
CA ARG A 23 8.12 -1.70 7.05
C ARG A 23 7.37 -0.58 7.75
N ALA A 24 7.22 -0.68 9.06
CA ALA A 24 6.69 0.39 9.88
C ALA A 24 7.57 0.58 11.12
N THR A 25 7.70 1.83 11.55
CA THR A 25 8.52 2.20 12.70
C THR A 25 7.73 3.12 13.62
N PHE A 26 7.78 2.82 14.91
CA PHE A 26 7.25 3.68 15.95
C PHE A 26 8.30 3.88 17.03
N LYS A 27 8.94 5.06 17.02
CA LYS A 27 10.07 5.40 17.89
C LYS A 27 11.19 4.36 17.77
N LYS A 28 11.37 3.50 18.78
CA LYS A 28 12.38 2.44 18.83
C LYS A 28 11.87 1.09 18.31
N GLN A 29 10.56 0.92 18.17
CA GLN A 29 9.96 -0.33 17.69
C GLN A 29 9.95 -0.34 16.16
N LYS A 30 10.40 -1.44 15.56
CA LYS A 30 10.45 -1.64 14.11
C LYS A 30 9.78 -2.97 13.79
N ILE A 31 8.87 -2.96 12.82
CA ILE A 31 8.25 -4.17 12.28
C ILE A 31 8.48 -4.20 10.77
N SER A 32 8.67 -5.40 10.24
CA SER A 32 8.87 -5.64 8.81
C SER A 32 8.20 -6.93 8.39
N THR A 33 7.57 -6.93 7.22
CA THR A 33 6.97 -8.13 6.63
C THR A 33 7.20 -8.15 5.12
N ILE A 34 7.40 -9.34 4.56
CA ILE A 34 7.43 -9.57 3.10
C ILE A 34 6.06 -10.13 2.70
N VAL A 35 5.41 -9.52 1.74
CA VAL A 35 4.10 -9.91 1.22
C VAL A 35 4.29 -10.59 -0.11
N ALA A 36 3.88 -11.86 -0.20
CA ALA A 36 3.87 -12.59 -1.46
C ALA A 36 2.76 -12.04 -2.39
N PRO A 37 2.94 -12.13 -3.72
CA PRO A 37 1.93 -11.67 -4.68
C PRO A 37 0.53 -12.28 -4.48
N ASN A 38 0.48 -13.57 -4.14
CA ASN A 38 -0.76 -14.32 -3.94
C ASN A 38 -1.62 -13.80 -2.77
N ASP A 39 -0.99 -13.28 -1.72
CA ASP A 39 -1.69 -12.79 -0.52
C ASP A 39 -1.85 -11.27 -0.49
N MET A 40 -1.42 -10.58 -1.55
CA MET A 40 -1.45 -9.11 -1.64
C MET A 40 -2.87 -8.57 -1.44
N SER A 41 -3.89 -9.20 -2.05
CA SER A 41 -5.29 -8.78 -1.90
C SER A 41 -5.80 -8.87 -0.45
N LYS A 42 -5.50 -9.98 0.25
CA LYS A 42 -5.87 -10.16 1.65
C LYS A 42 -5.16 -9.15 2.54
N PHE A 43 -3.86 -8.97 2.31
CA PHE A 43 -3.05 -7.99 3.02
C PHE A 43 -3.61 -6.57 2.82
N GLN A 44 -3.94 -6.19 1.58
CA GLN A 44 -4.49 -4.87 1.27
C GLN A 44 -5.81 -4.61 2.01
N ASN A 45 -6.71 -5.60 2.04
CA ASN A 45 -8.01 -5.46 2.73
C ASN A 45 -7.83 -5.25 4.24
N ALA A 46 -7.04 -6.12 4.89
CA ALA A 46 -6.75 -6.01 6.32
C ALA A 46 -6.01 -4.70 6.64
N TYR A 47 -4.98 -4.37 5.85
CA TYR A 47 -4.18 -3.15 6.02
C TYR A 47 -5.00 -1.88 5.86
N SER A 48 -5.90 -1.84 4.87
CA SER A 48 -6.78 -0.68 4.65
C SER A 48 -7.74 -0.44 5.82
N THR A 49 -8.20 -1.51 6.48
CA THR A 49 -9.08 -1.43 7.66
C THR A 49 -8.33 -0.80 8.84
N VAL A 50 -7.10 -1.24 9.08
CA VAL A 50 -6.22 -0.66 10.11
C VAL A 50 -5.97 0.82 9.83
N LEU A 51 -5.58 1.19 8.60
CA LEU A 51 -5.30 2.59 8.26
C LEU A 51 -6.52 3.49 8.46
N ARG A 52 -7.71 3.04 8.05
CA ARG A 52 -8.95 3.82 8.22
C ARG A 52 -9.35 3.98 9.68
N ALA A 53 -9.10 2.97 10.52
CA ALA A 53 -9.41 3.01 11.93
C ALA A 53 -8.49 3.94 12.72
N TYR A 54 -7.19 4.02 12.36
CA TYR A 54 -6.19 4.76 13.13
C TYR A 54 -5.76 6.11 12.51
N MET A 55 -6.13 6.42 11.27
CA MET A 55 -5.85 7.72 10.63
C MET A 55 -7.12 8.59 10.49
N ASP A 56 -7.92 8.67 11.54
CA ASP A 56 -9.22 9.37 11.59
C ASP A 56 -9.10 10.84 12.02
N THR A 57 -8.00 11.23 12.65
CA THR A 57 -7.81 12.57 13.24
C THR A 57 -7.48 13.68 12.23
N LEU A 58 -7.59 13.43 10.92
CA LEU A 58 -7.31 14.43 9.89
C LEU A 58 -8.46 15.44 9.75
N LYS A 59 -8.12 16.70 9.44
CA LYS A 59 -9.15 17.72 9.14
C LYS A 59 -10.02 17.25 7.98
N LYS A 60 -11.33 17.35 8.14
CA LYS A 60 -12.28 17.05 7.07
C LYS A 60 -12.00 17.98 5.89
N LYS A 61 -11.89 17.40 4.69
CA LYS A 61 -11.81 18.20 3.46
C LYS A 61 -13.13 18.95 3.30
N ASP A 62 -13.09 20.27 3.34
CA ASP A 62 -14.23 21.11 2.98
C ASP A 62 -14.62 20.78 1.54
N ARG A 63 -15.77 20.13 1.37
CA ARG A 63 -16.41 20.03 0.06
C ARG A 63 -16.94 21.41 -0.25
N SER A 64 -16.15 22.23 -0.94
CA SER A 64 -16.71 23.41 -1.60
C SER A 64 -17.83 22.90 -2.50
N LYS A 65 -19.06 23.27 -2.15
CA LYS A 65 -20.22 23.03 -3.00
C LYS A 65 -19.94 23.80 -4.28
N LYS A 66 -19.39 23.15 -5.31
CA LYS A 66 -19.48 23.65 -6.68
C LYS A 66 -20.97 23.67 -6.97
N VAL A 67 -21.59 24.83 -6.75
CA VAL A 67 -22.94 25.13 -7.20
C VAL A 67 -22.94 24.81 -8.69
N LYS A 68 -23.64 23.73 -9.06
CA LYS A 68 -23.98 23.50 -10.45
C LYS A 68 -24.88 24.66 -10.83
N LYS A 69 -24.34 25.67 -11.53
CA LYS A 69 -25.19 26.59 -12.28
C LYS A 69 -25.87 25.71 -13.33
N ALA A 70 -27.15 25.42 -13.12
CA ALA A 70 -28.00 24.92 -14.18
C ALA A 70 -28.12 26.08 -15.18
N THR A 71 -27.40 25.96 -16.30
CA THR A 71 -27.61 26.85 -17.44
C THR A 71 -28.91 26.42 -18.09
N LYS A 72 -29.84 27.38 -18.14
CA LYS A 72 -31.15 27.29 -18.78
C LYS A 72 -31.00 27.33 -20.29
#